data_AF-A0A8H3AUY6-F1
#
_entry.id   AF-A0A8H3AUY6-F1
#
_cell.length_a   1.000
_cell.length_b   1.000
_cell.length_c   1.000
_cell.angle_alpha   90.00
_cell.angle_beta   90.00
_cell.angle_gamma   90.00
#
_symmetry.space_group_name_H-M   'P 1'
#
loop_
_entity.id
_entity.type
_entity.pdbx_description
1 polymer ?
#
loop_
_entity_poly.entity_id
_entity_poly.type
_entity_poly.pdbx_seq_one_letter_code
_entity_poly.pdbx_strand_id
1 'polypeptide(L)'
;MSRPLIAEISRGRANSKPSTAGRAQVGVAEDIREREDPFAEARILARDYAKEHGYDLTSMWEENIAWGHLDSFRHLNNVHYVRFFETSRMHMMYLIGLETNGPEGAKAMLEGLGVSIILKSIEVKFKRPVTYPDNLVIMQRPHNTSPSRFNLSSVAYSLAQRAPVATSEAICVWYDYDVWKKYDVDESTGVGLAIAKRAHKKD
;
A
#
# COMPACT_ATOMS: atom_id res chain seq x y z
N MET A 1 -33.87 22.42 74.83
CA MET A 1 -34.05 20.95 74.64
C MET A 1 -34.66 20.70 73.28
N SER A 2 -34.16 19.67 72.60
CA SER A 2 -34.63 19.04 71.34
C SER A 2 -34.39 19.78 70.00
N ARG A 3 -33.30 19.39 69.33
CA ARG A 3 -33.13 19.42 67.86
C ARG A 3 -34.01 18.33 67.22
N PRO A 4 -34.66 18.54 66.06
CA PRO A 4 -35.22 17.45 65.29
C PRO A 4 -34.19 16.81 64.34
N LEU A 5 -34.38 15.52 64.09
CA LEU A 5 -33.56 14.63 63.26
C LEU A 5 -33.46 15.09 61.79
N ILE A 6 -32.26 15.04 61.21
CA ILE A 6 -32.06 14.99 59.77
C ILE A 6 -32.21 13.52 59.35
N ALA A 7 -33.21 13.23 58.50
CA ALA A 7 -33.35 11.93 57.85
C ALA A 7 -32.33 11.80 56.72
N GLU A 8 -31.48 10.77 56.78
CA GLU A 8 -30.63 10.34 55.67
C GLU A 8 -31.49 9.86 54.49
N ILE A 9 -31.46 10.60 53.38
CA ILE A 9 -32.00 10.11 52.10
C ILE A 9 -30.95 9.16 51.50
N SER A 10 -31.21 7.87 51.66
CA SER A 10 -30.52 6.79 50.95
C SER A 10 -30.60 7.03 49.43
N ARG A 11 -29.46 7.29 48.79
CA ARG A 11 -29.35 7.27 47.32
C ARG A 11 -29.36 5.82 46.86
N GLY A 12 -30.56 5.30 46.58
CA GLY A 12 -30.71 4.07 45.80
C GLY A 12 -30.11 4.28 44.40
N ARG A 13 -28.93 3.71 44.14
CA ARG A 13 -28.39 3.56 42.79
C ARG A 13 -29.31 2.63 42.01
N ALA A 14 -30.17 3.18 41.16
CA ALA A 14 -30.88 2.40 40.17
C ALA A 14 -29.86 1.94 39.11
N ASN A 15 -29.34 0.72 39.26
CA ASN A 15 -28.71 0.01 38.15
C ASN A 15 -29.83 -0.44 37.19
N SER A 16 -30.22 0.44 36.25
CA SER A 16 -31.10 0.05 35.16
C SER A 16 -30.40 -1.00 34.31
N LYS A 17 -30.96 -2.21 34.21
CA LYS A 17 -30.45 -3.25 33.31
C LYS A 17 -30.41 -2.69 31.87
N PRO A 18 -29.32 -2.93 31.11
CA PRO A 18 -29.22 -2.42 29.75
C PRO A 18 -30.36 -2.97 28.90
N SER A 19 -30.92 -2.11 28.04
CA SER A 19 -32.04 -2.47 27.16
C SER A 19 -31.64 -3.62 26.22
N THR A 20 -32.63 -4.34 25.71
CA THR A 20 -32.40 -5.40 24.70
C THR A 20 -31.65 -4.87 23.48
N ALA A 21 -31.91 -3.62 23.07
CA ALA A 21 -31.17 -2.93 22.01
C ALA A 21 -29.72 -2.63 22.41
N GLY A 22 -29.46 -2.21 23.66
CA GLY A 22 -28.10 -1.99 24.17
C GLY A 22 -27.28 -3.28 24.25
N ARG A 23 -27.91 -4.41 24.62
CA ARG A 23 -27.25 -5.73 24.61
C ARG A 23 -26.98 -6.24 23.19
N ALA A 24 -27.91 -6.04 22.27
CA ALA A 24 -27.73 -6.41 20.86
C ALA A 24 -26.63 -5.57 20.17
N GLN A 25 -26.56 -4.26 20.45
CA GLN A 25 -25.51 -3.40 19.90
C GLN A 25 -24.12 -3.73 20.45
N VAL A 26 -24.01 -4.07 21.74
CA VAL A 26 -22.73 -4.47 22.33
C VAL A 26 -22.26 -5.81 21.75
N GLY A 27 -23.14 -6.81 21.66
CA GLY A 27 -22.78 -8.10 21.06
C GLY A 27 -22.41 -8.01 19.57
N VAL A 28 -23.14 -7.22 18.78
CA VAL A 28 -22.80 -6.97 17.37
C VAL A 28 -21.51 -6.14 17.24
N ALA A 29 -21.27 -5.19 18.13
CA ALA A 29 -20.03 -4.41 18.13
C ALA A 29 -18.80 -5.23 18.55
N GLU A 30 -18.96 -6.17 19.48
CA GLU A 30 -17.91 -7.13 19.86
C GLU A 30 -17.62 -8.11 18.71
N ASP A 31 -18.65 -8.66 18.06
CA ASP A 31 -18.52 -9.52 16.86
C ASP A 31 -17.88 -8.80 15.66
N ILE A 32 -18.17 -7.50 15.47
CA ILE A 32 -17.49 -6.66 14.47
C ILE A 32 -16.00 -6.46 14.83
N ARG A 33 -15.68 -6.34 16.13
CA ARG A 33 -14.29 -6.15 16.61
C ARG A 33 -13.46 -7.43 16.54
N GLU A 34 -14.10 -8.59 16.62
CA GLU A 34 -13.47 -9.90 16.56
C GLU A 34 -13.35 -10.46 15.14
N ARG A 35 -13.73 -9.71 14.10
CA ARG A 35 -13.60 -10.18 12.71
C ARG A 35 -12.16 -10.54 12.39
N GLU A 36 -11.95 -11.84 12.15
CA GLU A 36 -10.72 -12.37 11.58
C GLU A 36 -10.38 -11.66 10.27
N ASP A 37 -9.07 -11.47 10.03
CA ASP A 37 -8.55 -10.89 8.80
C ASP A 37 -9.06 -11.70 7.58
N PRO A 38 -9.96 -11.14 6.75
CA PRO A 38 -10.61 -11.89 5.68
C PRO A 38 -9.66 -12.27 4.55
N PHE A 39 -8.43 -11.74 4.55
CA PHE A 39 -7.45 -11.93 3.48
C PHE A 39 -6.15 -12.61 3.93
N ALA A 40 -6.10 -13.18 5.15
CA ALA A 40 -4.89 -13.82 5.67
C ALA A 40 -4.30 -14.86 4.71
N GLU A 41 -5.11 -15.83 4.24
CA GLU A 41 -4.69 -16.83 3.25
C GLU A 41 -4.32 -16.19 1.89
N ALA A 42 -5.09 -15.20 1.45
CA ALA A 42 -4.88 -14.57 0.16
C ALA A 42 -3.55 -13.80 0.10
N ARG A 43 -3.09 -13.23 1.22
CA ARG A 43 -1.76 -12.60 1.31
C ARG A 43 -0.63 -13.61 1.16
N ILE A 44 -0.80 -14.83 1.66
CA ILE A 44 0.18 -15.91 1.46
C ILE A 44 0.26 -16.23 -0.04
N LEU A 45 -0.89 -16.42 -0.69
CA LEU A 45 -0.95 -16.67 -2.14
C LEU A 45 -0.35 -15.52 -2.96
N ALA A 46 -0.59 -14.27 -2.55
CA ALA A 46 0.01 -13.11 -3.19
C ALA A 46 1.54 -13.11 -3.07
N ARG A 47 2.09 -13.47 -1.89
CA ARG A 47 3.55 -13.59 -1.70
C ARG A 47 4.15 -14.74 -2.52
N ASP A 48 3.45 -15.86 -2.63
CA ASP A 48 3.92 -16.99 -3.45
C ASP A 48 3.89 -16.64 -4.94
N TYR A 49 2.83 -15.97 -5.40
CA TYR A 49 2.78 -15.40 -6.75
C TYR A 49 3.94 -14.43 -7.00
N ALA A 50 4.23 -13.55 -6.03
CA ALA A 50 5.34 -12.61 -6.11
C ALA A 50 6.68 -13.33 -6.32
N LYS A 51 6.96 -14.36 -5.52
CA LYS A 51 8.18 -15.20 -5.65
C LYS A 51 8.28 -15.85 -7.01
N GLU A 52 7.22 -16.56 -7.44
CA GLU A 52 7.19 -17.31 -8.70
C GLU A 52 7.46 -16.41 -9.92
N HIS A 53 7.03 -15.15 -9.86
CA HIS A 53 7.16 -14.18 -10.95
C HIS A 53 8.34 -13.20 -10.76
N GLY A 54 9.17 -13.41 -9.73
CA GLY A 54 10.38 -12.64 -9.45
C GLY A 54 10.14 -11.21 -8.93
N TYR A 55 8.95 -10.89 -8.43
CA TYR A 55 8.66 -9.57 -7.87
C TYR A 55 9.40 -9.35 -6.55
N ASP A 56 9.76 -8.09 -6.26
CA ASP A 56 10.47 -7.76 -5.03
C ASP A 56 9.54 -7.89 -3.81
N LEU A 57 9.86 -8.84 -2.93
CA LEU A 57 9.08 -9.11 -1.73
C LEU A 57 9.22 -8.04 -0.65
N THR A 58 10.27 -7.22 -0.70
CA THR A 58 10.51 -6.19 0.33
C THR A 58 9.73 -4.91 0.07
N SER A 59 9.38 -4.63 -1.19
CA SER A 59 8.65 -3.42 -1.61
C SER A 59 7.20 -3.68 -2.02
N MET A 60 6.62 -4.82 -1.61
CA MET A 60 5.19 -5.09 -1.82
C MET A 60 4.35 -4.04 -1.10
N TRP A 61 3.37 -3.48 -1.80
CA TRP A 61 2.46 -2.48 -1.25
C TRP A 61 1.04 -3.03 -1.24
N GLU A 62 0.30 -2.85 -0.15
CA GLU A 62 -1.10 -3.25 -0.08
C GLU A 62 -2.00 -2.02 -0.07
N GLU A 63 -2.96 -1.99 -0.99
CA GLU A 63 -3.92 -0.91 -1.14
C GLU A 63 -5.32 -1.40 -0.78
N ASN A 64 -5.96 -0.70 0.16
CA ASN A 64 -7.36 -0.95 0.49
C ASN A 64 -8.25 -0.31 -0.57
N ILE A 65 -9.17 -1.08 -1.15
CA ILE A 65 -10.15 -0.50 -2.04
C ILE A 65 -11.21 0.19 -1.19
N ALA A 66 -11.19 1.53 -1.16
CA ALA A 66 -12.26 2.32 -0.59
C ALA A 66 -13.52 2.22 -1.47
N TRP A 67 -14.70 2.28 -0.85
CA TRP A 67 -15.98 2.30 -1.56
C TRP A 67 -16.05 3.41 -2.62
N GLY A 68 -15.48 4.59 -2.32
CA GLY A 68 -15.42 5.72 -3.23
C GLY A 68 -14.44 5.59 -4.40
N HIS A 69 -13.65 4.51 -4.47
CA HIS A 69 -12.80 4.21 -5.64
C HIS A 69 -13.60 3.60 -6.81
N LEU A 70 -14.82 3.15 -6.55
CA LEU A 70 -15.70 2.62 -7.60
C LEU A 70 -16.33 3.76 -8.40
N ASP A 71 -16.55 3.55 -9.69
CA ASP A 71 -17.34 4.46 -10.53
C ASP A 71 -18.77 3.94 -10.76
N SER A 72 -19.53 4.66 -11.61
CA SER A 72 -20.91 4.31 -11.97
C SER A 72 -21.07 2.93 -12.62
N PHE A 73 -19.98 2.34 -13.14
CA PHE A 73 -19.99 0.98 -13.69
C PHE A 73 -19.82 -0.10 -12.61
N ARG A 74 -19.75 0.31 -11.34
CA ARG A 74 -19.75 -0.54 -10.13
C ARG A 74 -18.46 -1.35 -9.95
N HIS A 75 -17.37 -0.90 -10.53
CA HIS A 75 -16.03 -1.45 -10.32
C HIS A 75 -15.02 -0.32 -10.12
N LEU A 76 -13.83 -0.68 -9.67
CA LEU A 76 -12.70 0.21 -9.47
C LEU A 76 -12.44 1.00 -10.75
N ASN A 77 -12.44 2.33 -10.65
CA ASN A 77 -12.17 3.18 -11.79
C ASN A 77 -10.73 2.97 -12.28
N ASN A 78 -10.53 2.96 -13.59
CA ASN A 78 -9.24 2.66 -14.22
C ASN A 78 -8.11 3.63 -13.79
N VAL A 79 -8.42 4.89 -13.50
CA VAL A 79 -7.43 5.90 -13.09
C VAL A 79 -6.79 5.55 -11.74
N HIS A 80 -7.52 4.89 -10.84
CA HIS A 80 -6.99 4.51 -9.53
C HIS A 80 -5.83 3.52 -9.63
N TYR A 81 -5.83 2.61 -10.61
CA TYR A 81 -4.70 1.68 -10.79
C TYR A 81 -3.39 2.42 -11.04
N VAL A 82 -3.40 3.51 -11.82
CA VAL A 82 -2.20 4.33 -12.06
C VAL A 82 -1.68 4.94 -10.75
N ARG A 83 -2.59 5.40 -9.88
CA ARG A 83 -2.26 5.92 -8.55
C ARG A 83 -1.68 4.84 -7.65
N PHE A 84 -2.21 3.62 -7.67
CA PHE A 84 -1.69 2.53 -6.85
C PHE A 84 -0.30 2.08 -7.30
N PHE A 85 -0.07 2.02 -8.62
CA PHE A 85 1.28 1.77 -9.16
C PHE A 85 2.26 2.91 -8.85
N GLU A 86 1.79 4.16 -8.76
CA GLU A 86 2.58 5.31 -8.32
C GLU A 86 2.98 5.20 -6.85
N THR A 87 2.02 4.96 -5.95
CA THR A 87 2.31 4.78 -4.52
C THR A 87 3.30 3.65 -4.28
N SER A 88 3.09 2.49 -4.90
CA SER A 88 4.01 1.34 -4.78
C SER A 88 5.41 1.66 -5.31
N ARG A 89 5.51 2.40 -6.43
CA ARG A 89 6.80 2.83 -6.99
C ARG A 89 7.54 3.78 -6.05
N MET A 90 6.84 4.75 -5.47
CA MET A 90 7.46 5.65 -4.51
C MET A 90 7.85 4.94 -3.21
N HIS A 91 7.08 3.95 -2.77
CA HIS A 91 7.45 3.08 -1.65
C HIS A 91 8.75 2.29 -1.94
N MET A 92 8.88 1.72 -3.14
CA MET A 92 10.12 1.07 -3.57
C MET A 92 11.31 2.06 -3.57
N MET A 93 11.12 3.28 -4.08
CA MET A 93 12.17 4.31 -4.10
C MET A 93 12.56 4.76 -2.69
N TYR A 94 11.60 4.90 -1.77
CA TYR A 94 11.85 5.16 -0.36
C TYR A 94 12.76 4.09 0.26
N LEU A 95 12.45 2.81 0.04
CA LEU A 95 13.25 1.69 0.54
C LEU A 95 14.66 1.68 -0.07
N ILE A 96 14.79 2.00 -1.36
CA ILE A 96 16.09 2.13 -2.01
C ILE A 96 16.90 3.26 -1.37
N GLY A 97 16.32 4.43 -1.17
CA GLY A 97 17.01 5.54 -0.52
C GLY A 97 17.43 5.20 0.92
N LEU A 98 16.59 4.46 1.64
CA LEU A 98 16.90 3.96 2.97
C LEU A 98 18.11 3.00 2.97
N GLU A 99 18.17 2.09 1.98
CA GLU A 99 19.28 1.14 1.82
C GLU A 99 20.58 1.81 1.41
N THR A 100 20.54 2.87 0.59
CA THR A 100 21.76 3.51 0.08
C THR A 100 22.34 4.52 1.06
N ASN A 101 21.49 5.39 1.63
CA ASN A 101 21.94 6.55 2.42
C ASN A 101 21.11 6.76 3.71
N GLY A 102 20.43 5.71 4.20
CA GLY A 102 19.65 5.79 5.43
C GLY A 102 18.45 6.76 5.32
N PRO A 103 17.96 7.30 6.44
CA PRO A 103 16.77 8.16 6.46
C PRO A 103 16.85 9.37 5.53
N GLU A 104 18.03 9.98 5.38
CA GLU A 104 18.24 11.11 4.48
C GLU A 104 18.13 10.71 3.01
N GLY A 105 18.64 9.54 2.63
CA GLY A 105 18.44 9.00 1.29
C GLY A 105 16.98 8.72 0.98
N ALA A 106 16.26 8.14 1.94
CA ALA A 106 14.84 7.85 1.80
C ALA A 106 14.03 9.14 1.60
N LYS A 107 14.34 10.18 2.38
CA LYS A 107 13.74 11.52 2.25
C LYS A 107 14.08 12.15 0.90
N ALA A 108 15.35 12.12 0.49
CA ALA A 108 15.80 12.69 -0.78
C ALA A 108 15.08 12.08 -1.99
N MET A 109 14.85 10.76 -1.97
CA MET A 109 14.11 10.05 -3.02
C MET A 109 12.65 10.55 -3.16
N LEU A 110 12.00 10.86 -2.04
CA LEU A 110 10.59 11.28 -2.02
C LEU A 110 10.39 12.78 -2.27
N GLU A 111 11.33 13.61 -1.82
CA GLU A 111 11.26 15.06 -1.97
C GLU A 111 11.89 15.56 -3.28
N GLY A 112 12.52 14.67 -4.05
CA GLY A 112 13.22 15.06 -5.27
C GLY A 112 14.43 15.92 -4.96
N LEU A 113 15.28 15.47 -4.04
CA LEU A 113 16.58 16.08 -3.75
C LEU A 113 17.68 15.24 -4.37
N GLY A 114 18.64 15.88 -5.05
CA GLY A 114 19.67 15.17 -5.82
C GLY A 114 19.07 14.31 -6.94
N VAL A 115 19.57 13.09 -7.10
CA VAL A 115 19.15 12.18 -8.18
C VAL A 115 17.98 11.30 -7.75
N SER A 116 16.84 11.41 -8.45
CA SER A 116 15.68 10.52 -8.29
C SER A 116 15.03 10.23 -9.66
N ILE A 117 13.86 9.59 -9.66
CA ILE A 117 13.19 9.12 -10.89
C ILE A 117 12.10 10.07 -11.37
N ILE A 118 11.93 10.14 -12.69
CA ILE A 118 10.73 10.67 -13.34
C ILE A 118 10.06 9.54 -14.14
N LEU A 119 8.73 9.45 -14.05
CA LEU A 119 7.94 8.54 -14.88
C LEU A 119 7.86 9.08 -16.32
N LYS A 120 8.53 8.39 -17.25
CA LYS A 120 8.51 8.76 -18.68
C LYS A 120 7.24 8.28 -19.38
N SER A 121 6.80 7.06 -19.09
CA SER A 121 5.60 6.46 -19.68
C SER A 121 5.07 5.33 -18.81
N ILE A 122 3.79 5.02 -18.95
CA ILE A 122 3.12 3.89 -18.30
C ILE A 122 2.06 3.30 -19.24
N GLU A 123 2.05 1.98 -19.36
CA GLU A 123 0.99 1.20 -20.02
C GLU A 123 0.32 0.34 -18.97
N VAL A 124 -1.02 0.33 -18.92
CA VAL A 124 -1.79 -0.52 -17.99
C VAL A 124 -2.74 -1.41 -18.77
N LYS A 125 -2.71 -2.71 -18.46
CA LYS A 125 -3.64 -3.72 -18.99
C LYS A 125 -4.60 -4.14 -17.87
N PHE A 126 -5.88 -3.85 -18.05
CA PHE A 126 -6.96 -4.23 -17.14
C PHE A 126 -7.47 -5.62 -17.52
N LYS A 127 -7.39 -6.58 -16.59
CA LYS A 127 -7.72 -8.00 -16.84
C LYS A 127 -9.06 -8.41 -16.23
N ARG A 128 -9.38 -7.89 -15.04
CA ARG A 128 -10.58 -8.25 -14.28
C ARG A 128 -11.12 -7.03 -13.51
N PRO A 129 -12.44 -6.81 -13.46
CA PRO A 129 -13.01 -5.75 -12.64
C PRO A 129 -12.81 -6.06 -11.14
N VAL A 130 -12.49 -5.03 -10.36
CA VAL A 130 -12.37 -5.11 -8.90
C VAL A 130 -13.53 -4.36 -8.27
N THR A 131 -14.11 -4.88 -7.19
CA THR A 131 -15.24 -4.28 -6.48
C THR A 131 -14.93 -4.13 -5.00
N TYR A 132 -15.71 -3.34 -4.28
CA TYR A 132 -15.63 -3.24 -2.83
C TYR A 132 -16.43 -4.38 -2.15
N PRO A 133 -15.95 -4.97 -1.04
CA PRO A 133 -14.62 -4.81 -0.44
C PRO A 133 -13.57 -5.71 -1.11
N ASP A 134 -12.36 -5.19 -1.30
CA ASP A 134 -11.18 -5.93 -1.75
C ASP A 134 -9.92 -5.16 -1.32
N ASN A 135 -8.79 -5.86 -1.27
CA ASN A 135 -7.47 -5.26 -1.13
C ASN A 135 -6.60 -5.72 -2.31
N LEU A 136 -5.82 -4.80 -2.86
CA LEU A 136 -4.88 -5.10 -3.94
C LEU A 136 -3.47 -5.09 -3.39
N VAL A 137 -2.74 -6.18 -3.61
CA VAL A 137 -1.30 -6.21 -3.41
C VAL A 137 -0.62 -5.81 -4.71
N ILE A 138 0.03 -4.66 -4.68
CA ILE A 138 0.83 -4.11 -5.77
C ILE A 138 2.26 -4.62 -5.61
N MET A 139 2.77 -5.24 -6.68
CA MET A 139 4.12 -5.82 -6.70
C MET A 139 4.84 -5.29 -7.93
N GLN A 140 6.13 -4.98 -7.78
CA GLN A 140 6.92 -4.36 -8.84
C GLN A 140 8.29 -5.01 -8.98
N ARG A 141 8.81 -4.99 -10.20
CA ARG A 141 10.09 -5.59 -10.56
C ARG A 141 10.78 -4.72 -11.62
N PRO A 142 11.89 -4.05 -11.27
CA PRO A 142 12.71 -3.38 -12.26
C PRO A 142 13.32 -4.39 -13.26
N HIS A 143 13.52 -3.97 -14.50
CA HIS A 143 14.29 -4.72 -15.50
C HIS A 143 14.75 -3.78 -16.62
N ASN A 144 15.50 -4.31 -17.60
CA ASN A 144 16.04 -3.55 -18.73
C ASN A 144 16.72 -2.25 -18.24
N THR A 145 17.62 -2.39 -17.27
CA THR A 145 18.32 -1.28 -16.63
C THR A 145 19.41 -0.72 -17.53
N SER A 146 19.62 0.59 -17.47
CA SER A 146 20.70 1.32 -18.13
C SER A 146 21.07 2.54 -17.28
N PRO A 147 22.21 3.20 -17.52
CA PRO A 147 22.58 4.41 -16.79
C PRO A 147 21.50 5.49 -16.83
N SER A 148 20.75 5.60 -17.93
CA SER A 148 19.78 6.68 -18.10
C SER A 148 18.34 6.37 -17.67
N ARG A 149 17.99 5.08 -17.55
CA ARG A 149 16.61 4.61 -17.35
C ARG A 149 16.53 3.14 -16.95
N PHE A 150 15.36 2.75 -16.45
CA PHE A 150 14.96 1.36 -16.30
C PHE A 150 13.47 1.17 -16.63
N ASN A 151 13.09 -0.07 -16.94
CA ASN A 151 11.70 -0.48 -17.05
C ASN A 151 11.21 -1.02 -15.71
N LEU A 152 9.93 -0.82 -15.41
CA LEU A 152 9.29 -1.27 -14.18
C LEU A 152 8.01 -2.05 -14.52
N SER A 153 8.12 -3.37 -14.44
CA SER A 153 6.97 -4.26 -14.55
C SER A 153 6.22 -4.26 -13.22
N SER A 154 4.90 -4.17 -13.25
CA SER A 154 4.05 -4.17 -12.06
C SER A 154 2.80 -5.03 -12.24
N VAL A 155 2.28 -5.54 -11.13
CA VAL A 155 1.00 -6.27 -11.06
C VAL A 155 0.17 -5.74 -9.90
N ALA A 156 -1.14 -5.65 -10.11
CA ALA A 156 -2.12 -5.53 -9.04
C ALA A 156 -2.77 -6.90 -8.85
N TYR A 157 -2.57 -7.50 -7.69
CA TYR A 157 -3.10 -8.82 -7.31
C TYR A 157 -4.25 -8.63 -6.33
N SER A 158 -5.46 -9.10 -6.69
CA SER A 158 -6.63 -9.01 -5.83
C SER A 158 -6.62 -10.12 -4.79
N LEU A 159 -6.81 -9.73 -3.52
CA LEU A 159 -6.92 -10.69 -2.42
C LEU A 159 -8.27 -11.39 -2.42
N ALA A 160 -9.37 -10.69 -2.77
CA ALA A 160 -10.69 -11.31 -2.89
C ALA A 160 -10.77 -12.32 -4.04
N GLN A 161 -10.14 -12.02 -5.18
CA GLN A 161 -10.16 -12.88 -6.37
C GLN A 161 -9.00 -13.88 -6.40
N ARG A 162 -8.00 -13.72 -5.52
CA ARG A 162 -6.77 -14.54 -5.47
C ARG A 162 -6.08 -14.62 -6.83
N ALA A 163 -5.99 -13.48 -7.52
CA ALA A 163 -5.50 -13.45 -8.90
C ALA A 163 -5.03 -12.06 -9.36
N PRO A 164 -4.15 -11.97 -10.38
CA PRO A 164 -3.81 -10.70 -11.01
C PRO A 164 -5.03 -10.10 -11.73
N VAL A 165 -5.30 -8.83 -11.45
CA VAL A 165 -6.45 -8.08 -11.99
C VAL A 165 -6.02 -6.95 -12.94
N ALA A 166 -4.79 -6.45 -12.79
CA ALA A 166 -4.17 -5.54 -13.74
C ALA A 166 -2.66 -5.74 -13.77
N THR A 167 -2.03 -5.40 -14.91
CA THR A 167 -0.57 -5.35 -15.04
C THR A 167 -0.16 -4.02 -15.64
N SER A 168 1.03 -3.54 -15.30
CA SER A 168 1.59 -2.31 -15.81
C SER A 168 3.03 -2.49 -16.26
N GLU A 169 3.41 -1.74 -17.29
CA GLU A 169 4.79 -1.58 -17.74
C GLU A 169 5.11 -0.09 -17.78
N ALA A 170 6.09 0.34 -16.99
CA ALA A 170 6.50 1.74 -16.92
C ALA A 170 7.96 1.93 -17.32
N ILE A 171 8.29 3.11 -17.83
CA ILE A 171 9.69 3.53 -18.06
C ILE A 171 9.99 4.66 -17.08
N CYS A 172 11.00 4.46 -16.24
CA CYS A 172 11.51 5.46 -15.30
C CYS A 172 12.86 5.97 -15.79
N VAL A 173 13.06 7.29 -15.80
CA VAL A 173 14.32 7.93 -16.17
C VAL A 173 14.92 8.59 -14.94
N TRP A 174 16.25 8.65 -14.90
CA TRP A 174 16.96 9.35 -13.83
C TRP A 174 17.06 10.85 -14.13
N TYR A 175 16.83 11.64 -13.08
CA TYR A 175 16.83 13.08 -13.15
C TYR A 175 17.48 13.65 -11.90
N ASP A 176 18.35 14.64 -12.11
CA ASP A 176 19.00 15.39 -11.05
C ASP A 176 18.18 16.67 -10.82
N TYR A 177 17.55 16.75 -9.65
CA TYR A 177 16.66 17.82 -9.24
C TYR A 177 17.40 19.05 -8.70
N ASP A 178 18.69 18.92 -8.35
CA ASP A 178 19.48 20.04 -7.87
C ASP A 178 19.92 20.92 -9.06
N VAL A 179 20.23 20.29 -10.20
CA VAL A 179 20.66 20.98 -11.44
C VAL A 179 19.66 20.91 -12.58
N TRP A 180 18.47 20.32 -12.36
CA TRP A 180 17.36 20.26 -13.30
C TRP A 180 17.71 19.65 -14.67
N LYS A 181 18.43 18.53 -14.66
CA LYS A 181 18.84 17.86 -15.90
C LYS A 181 18.70 16.35 -15.80
N LYS A 182 18.58 15.71 -16.97
CA LYS A 182 18.68 14.25 -17.07
C LYS A 182 20.02 13.80 -16.52
N TYR A 183 20.00 12.74 -15.72
CA TYR A 183 21.19 12.16 -15.11
C TYR A 183 21.42 10.74 -15.64
N ASP A 184 22.68 10.35 -15.81
CA ASP A 184 23.05 8.97 -16.08
C ASP A 184 23.69 8.41 -14.81
N VAL A 185 23.00 7.49 -14.13
CA VAL A 185 23.48 6.91 -12.87
C VAL A 185 24.71 6.03 -13.11
N ASP A 186 25.69 6.18 -12.22
CA ASP A 186 26.85 5.32 -12.10
C ASP A 186 26.92 4.68 -10.70
N GLU A 187 27.96 3.89 -10.46
CA GLU A 187 28.15 3.17 -9.19
C GLU A 187 28.24 4.09 -7.98
N SER A 188 28.68 5.35 -8.14
CA SER A 188 28.90 6.28 -7.03
C SER A 188 27.60 6.70 -6.34
N THR A 189 26.47 6.64 -7.06
CA THR A 189 25.15 6.99 -6.52
C THR A 189 24.53 5.88 -5.66
N GLY A 190 24.99 4.63 -5.79
CA GLY A 190 24.42 3.46 -5.11
C GLY A 190 23.01 3.03 -5.57
N VAL A 191 22.20 3.97 -6.06
CA VAL A 191 20.79 3.74 -6.44
C VAL A 191 20.64 2.89 -7.69
N GLY A 192 21.56 3.05 -8.67
CA GLY A 192 21.61 2.19 -9.86
C GLY A 192 21.88 0.72 -9.49
N LEU A 193 22.78 0.48 -8.54
CA LEU A 193 23.08 -0.85 -8.02
C LEU A 193 21.90 -1.44 -7.24
N ALA A 194 21.22 -0.64 -6.41
CA ALA A 194 20.04 -1.09 -5.67
C ALA A 194 18.89 -1.51 -6.59
N ILE A 195 18.68 -0.79 -7.70
CA ILE A 195 17.72 -1.16 -8.75
C ILE A 195 18.17 -2.45 -9.47
N ALA A 196 19.45 -2.57 -9.82
CA ALA A 196 19.98 -3.77 -10.48
C ALA A 196 19.84 -5.03 -9.62
N LYS A 197 20.09 -4.94 -8.30
CA LYS A 197 19.88 -6.05 -7.35
C LYS A 197 18.43 -6.56 -7.36
N ARG A 198 17.46 -5.64 -7.46
CA ARG A 198 16.03 -5.98 -7.56
C ARG A 198 15.65 -6.55 -8.93
N ALA A 199 16.36 -6.18 -9.99
CA ALA A 199 16.17 -6.75 -11.32
C ALA A 199 16.69 -8.19 -11.46
N HIS A 200 17.70 -8.56 -10.66
CA HIS A 200 18.42 -9.83 -10.74
C HIS A 200 18.08 -10.86 -9.64
N LYS A 201 17.05 -10.64 -8.82
CA LYS A 201 16.52 -11.68 -7.94
C LYS A 201 15.77 -12.75 -8.77
N LYS A 202 16.53 -13.63 -9.42
CA LYS A 202 16.12 -15.01 -9.65
C LYS A 202 16.91 -15.85 -8.65
N ASP A 203 16.17 -16.36 -7.67
CA ASP A 203 16.52 -17.33 -6.64
C ASP A 203 17.46 -16.85 -5.51
#